data_AF-A0A5C7FKW3-F1
#
_entry.id   AF-A0A5C7FKW3-F1
#
_cell.length_a   1.000
_cell.length_b   1.000
_cell.length_c   1.000
_cell.angle_alpha   90.00
_cell.angle_beta   90.00
_cell.angle_gamma   90.00
#
_symmetry.space_group_name_H-M   'P 1'
#
loop_
_entity.id
_entity.type
_entity.pdbx_description
1 polymer ?
#
loop_
_entity_poly.entity_id
_entity_poly.type
_entity_poly.pdbx_seq_one_letter_code
_entity_poly.pdbx_strand_id
1 'polypeptide(L)'
;MIKRDSTRSHTSWYLYPIFDWLITNWTWLFHEEVYSWEDKSGAPAAIASFAALGRTIGSSDEDERDQYRIIRQWWCRHALRAADASALYPDICFRRLGDEIEVSWSGRQPTFAPDGLSLVLSPGFATLAVEAVVQPLWAFLVHGIRSAPVTNVDDQHVVEDLKKRFRKLKQTPLKELESRYLHGRLQALLSAAADAVAWEERSAMVSGIPAVASLDAAVLMFGGLAPSISERDAVLLLKFLKKHQSGTESVALQRLVDDRPLNFAIAPYEEGYELAEYAREDLNISNANSSVNVKSQLRKLGVDVEEIELDTDSIRGVAIAGANFSPAILVNTSSSFNKTAQGRKFTMAHEFCHILFDRTRARKLSHVSGAWTTARVEKRANAFAAMFLASRTAVKRSFSDTSVEAVKKQAEMLDLGYTALVEHLFNLGLIGEAERDRLRAPAVG
;
A
#
# COMPACT_ATOMS: atom_id res chain seq x y z
N MET A 1 -29.27 -6.06 -18.72
CA MET A 1 -30.31 -5.59 -19.67
C MET A 1 -31.55 -5.15 -18.90
N ILE A 2 -31.80 -3.84 -18.78
CA ILE A 2 -32.99 -3.30 -18.13
C ILE A 2 -34.18 -3.54 -19.08
N LYS A 3 -35.08 -4.47 -18.76
CA LYS A 3 -36.32 -4.64 -19.52
C LYS A 3 -37.33 -3.61 -19.04
N ARG A 4 -37.71 -2.66 -19.91
CA ARG A 4 -38.92 -1.84 -19.72
C ARG A 4 -40.13 -2.70 -20.06
N ASP A 5 -40.75 -3.27 -19.03
CA ASP A 5 -42.10 -3.83 -19.13
C ASP A 5 -43.08 -2.67 -18.92
N SER A 6 -43.86 -2.32 -19.95
CA SER A 6 -44.76 -1.14 -19.96
C SER A 6 -45.86 -1.16 -18.89
N THR A 7 -45.94 -2.22 -18.09
CA THR A 7 -46.88 -2.42 -16.99
C THR A 7 -46.24 -2.41 -15.60
N ARG A 8 -44.91 -2.32 -15.48
CA ARG A 8 -44.19 -2.41 -14.20
C ARG A 8 -43.56 -1.07 -13.80
N SER A 9 -43.98 -0.54 -12.65
CA SER A 9 -43.47 0.71 -12.05
C SER A 9 -42.09 0.59 -11.38
N HIS A 10 -41.26 -0.39 -11.78
CA HIS A 10 -39.97 -0.64 -11.13
C HIS A 10 -38.84 -0.91 -12.12
N THR A 11 -37.62 -0.53 -11.73
CA THR A 11 -36.39 -0.83 -12.45
C THR A 11 -35.80 -2.14 -11.93
N SER A 12 -35.46 -3.05 -12.84
CA SER A 12 -34.84 -4.34 -12.51
C SER A 12 -33.45 -4.45 -13.11
N TRP A 13 -32.52 -5.00 -12.32
CA TRP A 13 -31.14 -5.27 -12.74
C TRP A 13 -30.93 -6.77 -12.95
N TYR A 14 -30.18 -7.13 -13.99
CA TYR A 14 -29.81 -8.52 -14.27
C TYR A 14 -28.50 -8.85 -13.55
N LEU A 15 -28.59 -9.45 -12.37
CA LEU A 15 -27.45 -9.60 -11.45
C LEU A 15 -26.57 -10.84 -11.68
N TYR A 16 -26.96 -11.76 -12.56
CA TYR A 16 -26.15 -12.95 -12.88
C TYR A 16 -24.67 -12.64 -13.16
N PRO A 17 -24.32 -11.64 -14.00
CA PRO A 17 -22.92 -11.37 -14.30
C PRO A 17 -22.12 -10.94 -13.06
N ILE A 18 -22.76 -10.29 -12.08
CA ILE A 18 -22.13 -9.94 -10.81
C ILE A 18 -21.84 -11.21 -10.00
N PHE A 19 -22.78 -12.15 -9.89
CA PHE A 19 -22.56 -13.39 -9.14
C PHE A 19 -21.46 -14.24 -9.78
N ASP A 20 -21.48 -14.35 -11.12
CA ASP A 20 -20.45 -15.04 -11.90
C ASP A 20 -19.06 -14.41 -11.68
N TRP A 21 -18.98 -13.08 -11.77
CA TRP A 21 -17.75 -12.32 -11.55
C TRP A 21 -17.24 -12.44 -10.11
N LEU A 22 -18.13 -12.32 -9.10
CA LEU A 22 -17.77 -12.46 -7.69
C LEU A 22 -17.20 -13.84 -7.39
N ILE A 23 -17.84 -14.92 -7.84
CA ILE A 23 -17.34 -16.28 -7.61
C ILE A 23 -15.99 -16.49 -8.30
N THR A 24 -15.87 -16.03 -9.54
CA THR A 24 -14.68 -16.24 -10.37
C THR A 24 -13.47 -15.48 -9.82
N ASN A 25 -13.70 -14.27 -9.32
CA ASN A 25 -12.63 -13.36 -8.90
C ASN A 25 -12.47 -13.23 -7.39
N TRP A 26 -13.26 -13.95 -6.58
CA TRP A 26 -13.28 -13.82 -5.12
C TRP A 26 -11.88 -13.83 -4.48
N THR A 27 -11.05 -14.79 -4.88
CA THR A 27 -9.71 -14.95 -4.32
C THR A 27 -8.81 -13.78 -4.71
N TRP A 28 -8.84 -13.33 -5.96
CA TRP A 28 -8.09 -12.17 -6.42
C TRP A 28 -8.56 -10.89 -5.73
N LEU A 29 -9.87 -10.67 -5.66
CA LEU A 29 -10.50 -9.45 -5.14
C LEU A 29 -10.04 -9.11 -3.72
N PHE A 30 -9.82 -10.12 -2.89
CA PHE A 30 -9.51 -9.95 -1.46
C PHE A 30 -8.10 -10.37 -1.05
N HIS A 31 -7.25 -10.80 -1.99
CA HIS A 31 -5.89 -11.25 -1.68
C HIS A 31 -4.83 -10.73 -2.65
N GLU A 32 -5.19 -10.15 -3.81
CA GLU A 32 -4.24 -9.48 -4.70
C GLU A 32 -4.08 -8.00 -4.28
N GLU A 33 -2.90 -7.64 -3.76
CA GLU A 33 -2.58 -6.26 -3.33
C GLU A 33 -1.88 -5.45 -4.43
N VAL A 34 -0.88 -6.04 -5.06
CA VAL A 34 0.03 -5.32 -5.96
C VAL A 34 -0.66 -5.07 -7.30
N TYR A 35 -0.59 -3.84 -7.80
CA TYR A 35 -0.92 -3.57 -9.19
C TYR A 35 0.00 -4.38 -10.09
N SER A 36 -0.54 -4.98 -11.13
CA SER A 36 0.29 -5.68 -12.11
C SER A 36 1.14 -4.72 -12.98
N TRP A 37 1.10 -3.40 -12.72
CA TRP A 37 1.85 -2.36 -13.44
C TRP A 37 2.45 -1.33 -12.48
N GLU A 38 3.46 -0.58 -12.96
CA GLU A 38 4.07 0.51 -12.19
C GLU A 38 3.10 1.71 -12.06
N ASP A 39 2.47 1.89 -10.90
CA ASP A 39 1.80 3.14 -10.52
C ASP A 39 2.56 3.87 -9.42
N LYS A 40 3.00 5.09 -9.71
CA LYS A 40 3.74 5.96 -8.76
C LYS A 40 2.88 7.12 -8.24
N SER A 41 1.60 7.17 -8.63
CA SER A 41 0.69 8.27 -8.26
C SER A 41 0.15 8.13 -6.84
N GLY A 42 -0.06 6.89 -6.38
CA GLY A 42 -0.76 6.63 -5.12
C GLY A 42 -2.25 6.99 -5.17
N ALA A 43 -2.83 7.13 -6.36
CA ALA A 43 -4.25 7.38 -6.54
C ALA A 43 -5.09 6.14 -6.17
N PRO A 44 -6.38 6.33 -5.83
CA PRO A 44 -7.33 5.23 -5.66
C PRO A 44 -7.41 4.34 -6.90
N ALA A 45 -7.67 3.05 -6.73
CA ALA A 45 -7.64 2.05 -7.80
C ALA A 45 -8.59 2.34 -8.96
N ALA A 46 -9.78 2.87 -8.67
CA ALA A 46 -10.71 3.34 -9.70
C ALA A 46 -10.11 4.46 -10.58
N ILE A 47 -9.20 5.29 -10.07
CA ILE A 47 -8.56 6.36 -10.85
C ILE A 47 -7.27 5.83 -11.52
N ALA A 48 -6.43 5.15 -10.75
CA ALA A 48 -5.12 4.68 -11.19
C ALA A 48 -5.21 3.70 -12.37
N SER A 49 -6.14 2.73 -12.30
CA SER A 49 -6.33 1.72 -13.35
C SER A 49 -6.75 2.34 -14.67
N PHE A 50 -7.68 3.30 -14.68
CA PHE A 50 -8.09 3.96 -15.91
C PHE A 50 -7.05 4.94 -16.45
N ALA A 51 -6.34 5.65 -15.59
CA ALA A 51 -5.23 6.48 -16.04
C ALA A 51 -4.16 5.61 -16.74
N ALA A 52 -3.87 4.43 -16.20
CA ALA A 52 -2.94 3.48 -16.80
C ALA A 52 -3.47 2.90 -18.13
N LEU A 53 -4.72 2.43 -18.18
CA LEU A 53 -5.35 1.98 -19.41
C LEU A 53 -5.37 3.07 -20.48
N GLY A 54 -5.69 4.31 -20.10
CA GLY A 54 -5.76 5.44 -21.02
C GLY A 54 -4.42 5.85 -21.62
N ARG A 55 -3.30 5.56 -20.94
CA ARG A 55 -1.95 5.82 -21.50
C ARG A 55 -1.54 4.78 -22.54
N THR A 56 -1.96 3.53 -22.37
CA THR A 56 -1.52 2.41 -23.22
C THR A 56 -2.55 2.03 -24.29
N ILE A 57 -3.79 2.51 -24.18
CA ILE A 57 -4.85 2.24 -25.15
C ILE A 57 -4.50 2.83 -26.52
N GLY A 58 -4.52 1.98 -27.55
CA GLY A 58 -4.24 2.40 -28.92
C GLY A 58 -2.76 2.55 -29.26
N SER A 59 -1.85 2.20 -28.34
CA SER A 59 -0.43 2.17 -28.67
C SER A 59 -0.12 1.09 -29.72
N SER A 60 0.77 1.44 -30.65
CA SER A 60 1.35 0.50 -31.63
C SER A 60 2.57 -0.24 -31.08
N ASP A 61 3.15 0.24 -29.99
CA ASP A 61 4.31 -0.37 -29.33
C ASP A 61 3.94 -1.72 -28.71
N GLU A 62 4.86 -2.70 -28.74
CA GLU A 62 4.59 -4.04 -28.22
C GLU A 62 4.60 -4.09 -26.69
N ASP A 63 5.56 -3.42 -26.06
CA ASP A 63 5.69 -3.37 -24.60
C ASP A 63 4.49 -2.64 -23.98
N GLU A 64 4.03 -1.55 -24.57
CA GLU A 64 2.82 -0.84 -24.11
C GLU A 64 1.54 -1.66 -24.32
N ARG A 65 1.45 -2.46 -25.38
CA ARG A 65 0.32 -3.39 -25.60
C ARG A 65 0.32 -4.51 -24.57
N ASP A 66 1.48 -5.02 -24.19
CA ASP A 66 1.62 -6.01 -23.13
C ASP A 66 1.22 -5.42 -21.78
N GLN A 67 1.68 -4.20 -21.47
CA GLN A 67 1.22 -3.46 -20.29
C GLN A 67 -0.30 -3.27 -20.30
N TYR A 68 -0.90 -2.87 -21.43
CA TYR A 68 -2.36 -2.73 -21.54
C TYR A 68 -3.08 -4.03 -21.20
N ARG A 69 -2.60 -5.18 -21.70
CA ARG A 69 -3.20 -6.49 -21.39
C ARG A 69 -3.11 -6.80 -19.90
N ILE A 70 -1.96 -6.55 -19.28
CA ILE A 70 -1.73 -6.77 -17.85
C ILE A 70 -2.67 -5.90 -17.00
N ILE A 71 -2.73 -4.59 -17.29
CA ILE A 71 -3.61 -3.64 -16.60
C ILE A 71 -5.08 -4.04 -16.77
N ARG A 72 -5.48 -4.41 -18.00
CA ARG A 72 -6.85 -4.83 -18.30
C ARG A 72 -7.23 -6.11 -17.56
N GLN A 73 -6.33 -7.09 -17.48
CA GLN A 73 -6.58 -8.33 -16.76
C GLN A 73 -6.83 -8.06 -15.27
N TRP A 74 -6.01 -7.22 -14.64
CA TRP A 74 -6.23 -6.80 -13.26
C TRP A 74 -7.58 -6.07 -13.12
N TRP A 75 -7.86 -5.09 -13.98
CA TRP A 75 -9.14 -4.37 -13.96
C TRP A 75 -10.33 -5.32 -14.09
N CYS A 76 -10.25 -6.34 -14.94
CA CYS A 76 -11.31 -7.35 -15.08
C CYS A 76 -11.58 -8.14 -13.80
N ARG A 77 -10.57 -8.35 -12.95
CA ARG A 77 -10.72 -9.08 -11.67
C ARG A 77 -11.18 -8.17 -10.53
N HIS A 78 -10.86 -6.89 -10.59
CA HIS A 78 -11.01 -5.95 -9.47
C HIS A 78 -12.13 -4.92 -9.62
N ALA A 79 -12.62 -4.67 -10.83
CA ALA A 79 -13.67 -3.69 -11.10
C ALA A 79 -15.03 -4.35 -11.32
N LEU A 80 -16.04 -3.95 -10.53
CA LEU A 80 -17.43 -4.42 -10.67
C LEU A 80 -17.96 -4.20 -12.09
N ARG A 81 -17.55 -3.10 -12.73
CA ARG A 81 -17.96 -2.77 -14.10
C ARG A 81 -17.51 -3.80 -15.13
N ALA A 82 -16.44 -4.55 -14.86
CA ALA A 82 -15.98 -5.63 -15.72
C ALA A 82 -16.92 -6.85 -15.72
N ALA A 83 -17.81 -6.96 -14.72
CA ALA A 83 -18.80 -8.02 -14.65
C ALA A 83 -19.83 -7.93 -15.79
N ASP A 84 -20.06 -6.76 -16.38
CA ASP A 84 -21.12 -6.54 -17.36
C ASP A 84 -20.61 -5.99 -18.69
N ALA A 85 -20.82 -6.78 -19.74
CA ALA A 85 -20.54 -6.38 -21.11
C ALA A 85 -21.36 -5.16 -21.57
N SER A 86 -22.51 -4.87 -20.93
CA SER A 86 -23.30 -3.67 -21.23
C SER A 86 -22.75 -2.39 -20.58
N ALA A 87 -21.74 -2.51 -19.71
CA ALA A 87 -21.03 -1.40 -19.06
C ALA A 87 -21.93 -0.41 -18.28
N LEU A 88 -23.10 -0.87 -17.82
CA LEU A 88 -24.06 -0.07 -17.05
C LEU A 88 -23.76 -0.02 -15.56
N TYR A 89 -22.98 -0.97 -15.04
CA TYR A 89 -22.61 -0.97 -13.63
C TYR A 89 -21.70 0.19 -13.26
N PRO A 90 -21.83 0.69 -12.02
CA PRO A 90 -20.94 1.72 -11.51
C PRO A 90 -19.50 1.21 -11.49
N ASP A 91 -18.59 2.15 -11.63
CA ASP A 91 -17.17 1.89 -11.66
C ASP A 91 -16.64 1.81 -10.23
N ILE A 92 -16.82 0.64 -9.62
CA ILE A 92 -16.36 0.33 -8.26
C ILE A 92 -15.21 -0.66 -8.37
N CYS A 93 -14.06 -0.31 -7.81
CA CYS A 93 -12.86 -1.15 -7.74
C CYS A 93 -12.60 -1.58 -6.29
N PHE A 94 -12.15 -2.81 -6.12
CA PHE A 94 -11.66 -3.32 -4.84
C PHE A 94 -10.18 -3.63 -4.95
N ARG A 95 -9.41 -3.32 -3.92
CA ARG A 95 -7.97 -3.65 -3.86
C ARG A 95 -7.58 -4.04 -2.44
N ARG A 96 -6.83 -5.13 -2.29
CA ARG A 96 -6.25 -5.52 -1.00
C ARG A 96 -5.15 -4.54 -0.61
N LEU A 97 -5.14 -4.10 0.65
CA LEU A 97 -4.09 -3.27 1.26
C LEU A 97 -3.76 -3.83 2.64
N GLY A 98 -2.78 -4.73 2.73
CA GLY A 98 -2.44 -5.40 4.00
C GLY A 98 -3.62 -6.11 4.68
N ASP A 99 -4.13 -5.60 5.80
CA ASP A 99 -5.31 -6.14 6.52
C ASP A 99 -6.63 -5.43 6.17
N GLU A 100 -6.62 -4.59 5.15
CA GLU A 100 -7.75 -3.78 4.71
C GLU A 100 -8.06 -3.99 3.23
N ILE A 101 -9.24 -3.53 2.82
CA ILE A 101 -9.66 -3.44 1.43
C ILE A 101 -9.96 -1.98 1.12
N GLU A 102 -9.32 -1.45 0.08
CA GLU A 102 -9.80 -0.24 -0.55
C GLU A 102 -11.02 -0.57 -1.40
N VAL A 103 -12.08 0.20 -1.21
CA VAL A 103 -13.23 0.29 -2.11
C VAL A 103 -13.22 1.69 -2.72
N SER A 104 -12.88 1.80 -4.00
CA SER A 104 -12.83 3.08 -4.71
C SER A 104 -13.86 3.14 -5.83
N TRP A 105 -14.37 4.34 -6.12
CA TRP A 105 -15.35 4.55 -7.16
C TRP A 105 -15.09 5.83 -7.96
N SER A 106 -15.48 5.81 -9.24
CA SER A 106 -15.43 6.98 -10.11
C SER A 106 -16.83 7.51 -10.41
N GLY A 107 -16.92 8.79 -10.78
CA GLY A 107 -18.16 9.45 -11.23
C GLY A 107 -18.46 9.24 -12.71
N ARG A 108 -17.81 8.27 -13.37
CA ARG A 108 -17.91 8.06 -14.82
C ARG A 108 -19.27 7.50 -15.18
N GLN A 109 -19.97 8.17 -16.09
CA GLN A 109 -21.25 7.68 -16.63
C GLN A 109 -21.05 6.51 -17.61
N PRO A 110 -22.01 5.58 -17.71
CA PRO A 110 -22.06 4.61 -18.79
C PRO A 110 -22.15 5.29 -20.16
N THR A 111 -21.36 4.83 -21.13
CA THR A 111 -21.33 5.40 -22.50
C THR A 111 -22.70 5.32 -23.19
N PHE A 112 -23.48 4.30 -22.85
CA PHE A 112 -24.81 4.05 -23.41
C PHE A 112 -25.85 3.88 -22.29
N ALA A 113 -25.85 4.82 -21.33
CA ALA A 113 -26.84 4.86 -20.27
C ALA A 113 -28.26 5.07 -20.85
N PRO A 114 -29.27 4.29 -20.43
CA PRO A 114 -30.66 4.56 -20.78
C PRO A 114 -31.13 5.92 -20.27
N ASP A 115 -32.12 6.51 -20.94
CA ASP A 115 -32.74 7.77 -20.51
C ASP A 115 -33.19 7.71 -19.05
N GLY A 116 -32.76 8.70 -18.27
CA GLY A 116 -33.04 8.83 -16.84
C GLY A 116 -32.09 8.07 -15.92
N LEU A 117 -31.14 7.28 -16.44
CA LEU A 117 -30.09 6.68 -15.64
C LEU A 117 -28.93 7.67 -15.47
N SER A 118 -28.56 7.96 -14.22
CA SER A 118 -27.33 8.69 -13.90
C SER A 118 -26.70 8.16 -12.61
N LEU A 119 -25.36 8.13 -12.59
CA LEU A 119 -24.59 7.87 -11.38
C LEU A 119 -24.27 9.20 -10.71
N VAL A 120 -24.75 9.41 -9.49
CA VAL A 120 -24.73 10.73 -8.82
C VAL A 120 -23.63 10.90 -7.78
N LEU A 121 -22.90 9.84 -7.45
CA LEU A 121 -21.83 9.91 -6.46
C LEU A 121 -20.59 10.58 -7.05
N SER A 122 -20.06 11.57 -6.35
CA SER A 122 -18.72 12.11 -6.63
C SER A 122 -17.67 11.00 -6.47
N PRO A 123 -16.58 11.02 -7.27
CA PRO A 123 -15.48 10.07 -7.10
C PRO A 123 -14.97 10.05 -5.66
N GLY A 124 -14.60 8.87 -5.18
CA GLY A 124 -14.16 8.70 -3.81
C GLY A 124 -13.60 7.30 -3.56
N PHE A 125 -13.16 7.08 -2.34
CA PHE A 125 -12.76 5.77 -1.87
C PHE A 125 -12.93 5.67 -0.36
N ALA A 126 -12.96 4.44 0.13
CA ALA A 126 -12.88 4.11 1.54
C ALA A 126 -11.91 2.95 1.72
N THR A 127 -11.20 2.93 2.85
CA THR A 127 -10.41 1.78 3.27
C THR A 127 -11.09 1.17 4.48
N LEU A 128 -11.36 -0.13 4.41
CA LEU A 128 -12.19 -0.85 5.36
C LEU A 128 -11.50 -2.14 5.77
N ALA A 129 -11.68 -2.59 7.01
CA ALA A 129 -11.24 -3.92 7.42
C ALA A 129 -11.84 -4.99 6.48
N VAL A 130 -11.08 -6.04 6.18
CA VAL A 130 -11.48 -7.09 5.23
C VAL A 130 -12.87 -7.63 5.55
N GLU A 131 -13.14 -7.94 6.83
CA GLU A 131 -14.42 -8.45 7.30
C GLU A 131 -15.60 -7.55 6.94
N ALA A 132 -15.44 -6.22 7.07
CA ALA A 132 -16.49 -5.25 6.77
C ALA A 132 -16.87 -5.23 5.28
N VAL A 133 -15.99 -5.71 4.40
CA VAL A 133 -16.24 -5.81 2.95
C VAL A 133 -16.70 -7.21 2.56
N VAL A 134 -16.03 -8.26 3.03
CA VAL A 134 -16.31 -9.63 2.57
C VAL A 134 -17.61 -10.18 3.13
N GLN A 135 -18.01 -9.83 4.36
CA GLN A 135 -19.25 -10.30 4.96
C GLN A 135 -20.50 -9.90 4.15
N PRO A 136 -20.74 -8.61 3.83
CA PRO A 136 -21.91 -8.23 3.04
C PRO A 136 -21.87 -8.81 1.63
N LEU A 137 -20.70 -8.88 0.98
CA LEU A 137 -20.57 -9.47 -0.36
C LEU A 137 -20.82 -10.99 -0.35
N TRP A 138 -20.36 -11.70 0.68
CA TRP A 138 -20.64 -13.12 0.86
C TRP A 138 -22.12 -13.37 1.14
N ALA A 139 -22.74 -12.56 2.00
CA ALA A 139 -24.18 -12.65 2.29
C ALA A 139 -25.01 -12.40 1.03
N PHE A 140 -24.63 -11.39 0.22
CA PHE A 140 -25.24 -11.12 -1.07
C PHE A 140 -25.10 -12.31 -2.03
N LEU A 141 -23.92 -12.91 -2.12
CA LEU A 141 -23.67 -14.08 -2.96
C LEU A 141 -24.49 -15.30 -2.51
N VAL A 142 -24.51 -15.60 -1.21
CA VAL A 142 -25.33 -16.67 -0.61
C VAL A 142 -26.81 -16.45 -0.90
N HIS A 143 -27.30 -15.22 -0.70
CA HIS A 143 -28.69 -14.87 -0.98
C HIS A 143 -29.00 -15.11 -2.46
N GLY A 144 -28.22 -14.53 -3.36
CA GLY A 144 -28.42 -14.62 -4.81
C GLY A 144 -28.45 -16.05 -5.33
N ILE A 145 -27.52 -16.89 -4.89
CA ILE A 145 -27.47 -18.31 -5.30
C ILE A 145 -28.66 -19.10 -4.76
N ARG A 146 -29.15 -18.76 -3.56
CA ARG A 146 -30.28 -19.45 -2.93
C ARG A 146 -31.62 -19.02 -3.52
N SER A 147 -31.77 -17.73 -3.86
CA SER A 147 -33.03 -17.13 -4.30
C SER A 147 -33.12 -16.94 -5.81
N ALA A 148 -32.11 -17.38 -6.58
CA ALA A 148 -32.11 -17.25 -8.04
C ALA A 148 -33.38 -17.89 -8.63
N PRO A 149 -34.19 -17.14 -9.38
CA PRO A 149 -35.36 -17.71 -10.04
C PRO A 149 -34.92 -18.68 -11.12
N VAL A 150 -35.59 -19.83 -11.19
CA VAL A 150 -35.40 -20.82 -12.26
C VAL A 150 -36.71 -20.91 -13.02
N THR A 151 -36.75 -20.33 -14.23
CA THR A 151 -37.97 -20.28 -15.06
C THR A 151 -37.93 -21.27 -16.22
N ASN A 152 -36.74 -21.72 -16.61
CA ASN A 152 -36.51 -22.65 -17.72
C ASN A 152 -35.25 -23.52 -17.45
N VAL A 153 -34.96 -24.43 -18.38
CA VAL A 153 -33.84 -25.40 -18.27
C VAL A 153 -32.47 -24.70 -18.33
N ASP A 154 -32.33 -23.63 -19.09
CA ASP A 154 -31.07 -22.88 -19.18
C ASP A 154 -30.77 -22.17 -17.85
N ASP A 155 -31.78 -21.55 -17.22
CA ASP A 155 -31.67 -20.97 -15.88
C ASP A 155 -31.22 -22.03 -14.87
N GLN A 156 -31.77 -23.24 -14.97
CA GLN A 156 -31.42 -24.35 -14.07
C GLN A 156 -29.95 -24.73 -14.21
N HIS A 157 -29.44 -24.87 -15.43
CA HIS A 157 -28.02 -25.16 -15.67
C HIS A 157 -27.10 -24.06 -15.12
N VAL A 158 -27.45 -22.80 -15.38
CA VAL A 158 -26.70 -21.64 -14.90
C VAL A 158 -26.63 -21.61 -13.37
N VAL A 159 -27.77 -21.79 -12.70
CA VAL A 159 -27.84 -21.78 -11.23
C VAL A 159 -27.09 -22.97 -10.61
N GLU A 160 -27.17 -24.16 -11.19
CA GLU A 160 -26.43 -25.33 -10.70
C GLU A 160 -24.92 -25.19 -10.88
N ASP A 161 -24.48 -24.59 -11.98
CA ASP A 161 -23.06 -24.27 -12.18
C ASP A 161 -22.55 -23.25 -11.15
N LEU A 162 -23.30 -22.17 -10.90
CA LEU A 162 -22.97 -21.20 -9.84
C LEU A 162 -22.89 -21.88 -8.46
N LYS A 163 -23.85 -22.74 -8.12
CA LYS A 163 -23.82 -23.52 -6.86
C LYS A 163 -22.61 -24.44 -6.78
N LYS A 164 -22.20 -25.06 -7.88
CA LYS A 164 -21.01 -25.93 -7.94
C LYS A 164 -19.74 -25.13 -7.68
N ARG A 165 -19.56 -24.00 -8.38
CA ARG A 165 -18.39 -23.14 -8.21
C ARG A 165 -18.35 -22.49 -6.83
N PHE A 166 -19.49 -22.07 -6.29
CA PHE A 166 -19.60 -21.54 -4.94
C PHE A 166 -19.22 -22.55 -3.86
N ARG A 167 -19.64 -23.82 -3.99
CA ARG A 167 -19.20 -24.90 -3.09
C ARG A 167 -17.69 -25.11 -3.12
N LYS A 168 -17.08 -25.07 -4.31
CA LYS A 168 -15.62 -25.14 -4.47
C LYS A 168 -14.93 -23.97 -3.78
N LEU A 169 -15.42 -22.75 -3.99
CA LEU A 169 -14.88 -21.54 -3.38
C LEU A 169 -14.93 -21.61 -1.85
N LYS A 170 -16.03 -22.10 -1.26
CA LYS A 170 -16.16 -22.28 0.19
C LYS A 170 -15.12 -23.24 0.78
N GLN A 171 -14.57 -24.13 -0.02
CA GLN A 171 -13.58 -25.14 0.38
C GLN A 171 -12.14 -24.71 0.13
N THR A 172 -11.91 -23.49 -0.38
CA THR A 172 -10.55 -22.98 -0.63
C THR A 172 -9.77 -22.87 0.69
N PRO A 173 -8.63 -23.55 0.83
CA PRO A 173 -7.83 -23.53 2.05
C PRO A 173 -7.07 -22.21 2.22
N LEU A 174 -6.78 -21.84 3.48
CA LEU A 174 -6.03 -20.63 3.83
C LEU A 174 -4.74 -20.45 3.02
N LYS A 175 -3.91 -21.48 2.90
CA LYS A 175 -2.65 -21.42 2.15
C LYS A 175 -2.84 -21.10 0.67
N GLU A 176 -3.94 -21.54 0.06
CA GLU A 176 -4.26 -21.19 -1.33
C GLU A 176 -4.67 -19.72 -1.44
N LEU A 177 -5.39 -19.18 -0.46
CA LEU A 177 -5.73 -17.75 -0.41
C LEU A 177 -4.47 -16.89 -0.25
N GLU A 178 -3.56 -17.25 0.66
CA GLU A 178 -2.29 -16.53 0.87
C GLU A 178 -1.38 -16.58 -0.37
N SER A 179 -1.43 -17.67 -1.15
CA SER A 179 -0.65 -17.77 -2.39
C SER A 179 -1.08 -16.77 -3.48
N ARG A 180 -2.23 -16.10 -3.30
CA ARG A 180 -2.65 -14.99 -4.17
C ARG A 180 -2.09 -13.64 -3.73
N TYR A 181 -1.68 -13.55 -2.47
CA TYR A 181 -1.00 -12.38 -1.91
C TYR A 181 0.51 -12.44 -2.16
N LEU A 182 1.13 -13.61 -1.96
CA LEU A 182 2.55 -13.83 -2.22
C LEU A 182 2.77 -14.51 -3.56
N HIS A 183 3.66 -13.96 -4.39
CA HIS A 183 4.15 -14.66 -5.58
C HIS A 183 4.80 -16.00 -5.19
N GLY A 184 4.61 -17.05 -6.00
CA GLY A 184 5.02 -18.42 -5.65
C GLY A 184 6.48 -18.59 -5.23
N ARG A 185 7.42 -17.81 -5.81
CA ARG A 185 8.83 -17.79 -5.36
C ARG A 185 8.98 -17.27 -3.93
N LEU A 186 8.31 -16.16 -3.60
CA LEU A 186 8.35 -15.57 -2.25
C LEU A 186 7.66 -16.48 -1.24
N GLN A 187 6.59 -17.17 -1.63
CA GLN A 187 5.93 -18.14 -0.77
C GLN A 187 6.86 -19.32 -0.43
N ALA A 188 7.55 -19.90 -1.43
CA ALA A 188 8.51 -20.97 -1.20
C ALA A 188 9.67 -20.52 -0.31
N LEU A 189 10.17 -19.30 -0.55
CA LEU A 189 11.24 -18.70 0.24
C LEU A 189 10.82 -18.46 1.69
N LEU A 190 9.63 -17.90 1.90
CA LEU A 190 9.06 -17.68 3.22
C LEU A 190 8.88 -19.01 3.96
N SER A 191 8.37 -20.05 3.30
CA SER A 191 8.22 -21.38 3.90
C SER A 191 9.56 -21.93 4.38
N ALA A 192 10.60 -21.90 3.52
CA ALA A 192 11.92 -22.40 3.87
C ALA A 192 12.55 -21.60 5.02
N ALA A 193 12.44 -20.28 5.00
CA ALA A 193 12.95 -19.41 6.04
C ALA A 193 12.18 -19.59 7.37
N ALA A 194 10.86 -19.76 7.31
CA ALA A 194 10.01 -20.01 8.46
C ALA A 194 10.39 -21.32 9.17
N ASP A 195 10.63 -22.39 8.40
CA ASP A 195 11.13 -23.66 8.94
C ASP A 195 12.49 -23.46 9.63
N ALA A 196 13.41 -22.73 8.99
CA ALA A 196 14.75 -22.48 9.52
C ALA A 196 14.76 -21.70 10.85
N VAL A 197 13.76 -20.86 11.10
CA VAL A 197 13.63 -20.10 12.35
C VAL A 197 12.57 -20.62 13.30
N ALA A 198 11.88 -21.71 12.95
CA ALA A 198 10.67 -22.20 13.63
C ALA A 198 9.66 -21.05 13.87
N TRP A 199 9.23 -20.41 12.77
CA TRP A 199 8.17 -19.40 12.77
C TRP A 199 6.81 -20.08 12.69
N GLU A 200 5.86 -19.62 13.50
CA GLU A 200 4.48 -20.10 13.46
C GLU A 200 3.62 -19.14 12.64
N GLU A 201 3.03 -19.62 11.54
CA GLU A 201 2.07 -18.85 10.74
C GLU A 201 0.80 -18.55 11.55
N ARG A 202 0.40 -17.27 11.61
CA ARG A 202 -0.78 -16.81 12.39
C ARG A 202 -1.83 -16.07 11.56
N SER A 203 -1.86 -16.29 10.25
CA SER A 203 -2.94 -15.76 9.42
C SER A 203 -4.29 -16.33 9.85
N ALA A 204 -5.33 -15.51 9.80
CA ALA A 204 -6.68 -15.88 10.22
C ALA A 204 -7.66 -15.67 9.08
N MET A 205 -8.54 -16.66 8.86
CA MET A 205 -9.66 -16.52 7.95
C MET A 205 -10.84 -15.82 8.61
N VAL A 206 -11.63 -15.13 7.81
CA VAL A 206 -12.97 -14.68 8.22
C VAL A 206 -13.83 -15.92 8.47
N SER A 207 -14.53 -15.95 9.61
CA SER A 207 -15.30 -17.13 10.02
C SER A 207 -16.30 -17.57 8.95
N GLY A 208 -16.10 -18.78 8.41
CA GLY A 208 -16.97 -19.39 7.41
C GLY A 208 -16.92 -18.79 6.00
N ILE A 209 -15.98 -17.86 5.74
CA ILE A 209 -15.83 -17.16 4.46
C ILE A 209 -14.39 -17.38 3.94
N PRO A 210 -14.19 -17.74 2.67
CA PRO A 210 -12.86 -17.96 2.08
C PRO A 210 -12.14 -16.62 1.82
N ALA A 211 -11.82 -15.90 2.89
CA ALA A 211 -11.07 -14.65 2.87
C ALA A 211 -10.16 -14.55 4.09
N VAL A 212 -8.94 -14.05 3.91
CA VAL A 212 -7.98 -13.83 5.00
C VAL A 212 -8.32 -12.52 5.72
N ALA A 213 -8.82 -12.64 6.95
CA ALA A 213 -9.18 -11.52 7.82
C ALA A 213 -7.94 -10.71 8.21
N SER A 214 -6.88 -11.41 8.63
CA SER A 214 -5.59 -10.82 8.98
C SER A 214 -4.46 -11.70 8.49
N LEU A 215 -3.48 -11.10 7.83
CA LEU A 215 -2.28 -11.80 7.37
C LEU A 215 -1.27 -11.94 8.52
N ASP A 216 -0.44 -12.98 8.46
CA ASP A 216 0.72 -13.12 9.32
C ASP A 216 1.72 -11.99 9.09
N ALA A 217 2.43 -11.58 10.14
CA ALA A 217 3.41 -10.50 10.06
C ALA A 217 4.52 -10.80 9.03
N ALA A 218 4.96 -12.06 8.93
CA ALA A 218 5.90 -12.46 7.90
C ALA A 218 5.28 -12.38 6.51
N VAL A 219 4.03 -12.83 6.33
CA VAL A 219 3.35 -12.72 5.02
C VAL A 219 3.24 -11.26 4.58
N LEU A 220 2.87 -10.35 5.49
CA LEU A 220 2.83 -8.90 5.22
C LEU A 220 4.22 -8.35 4.84
N MET A 221 5.26 -8.74 5.60
CA MET A 221 6.63 -8.28 5.36
C MET A 221 7.10 -8.67 3.96
N PHE A 222 6.88 -9.93 3.58
CA PHE A 222 7.32 -10.47 2.30
C PHE A 222 6.42 -10.06 1.12
N GLY A 223 5.14 -9.73 1.36
CA GLY A 223 4.25 -9.18 0.33
C GLY A 223 4.72 -7.83 -0.20
N GLY A 224 5.39 -7.04 0.63
CA GLY A 224 6.03 -5.78 0.25
C GLY A 224 7.47 -5.93 -0.27
N LEU A 225 8.00 -7.15 -0.46
CA LEU A 225 9.39 -7.36 -0.89
C LEU A 225 9.51 -7.66 -2.38
N ALA A 226 10.67 -7.25 -2.93
CA ALA A 226 11.06 -7.64 -4.27
C ALA A 226 11.23 -9.17 -4.36
N PRO A 227 10.90 -9.80 -5.50
CA PRO A 227 11.19 -11.21 -5.71
C PRO A 227 12.70 -11.52 -5.73
N SER A 228 13.58 -10.51 -5.68
CA SER A 228 15.03 -10.64 -5.74
C SER A 228 15.72 -10.91 -4.39
N ILE A 229 14.99 -10.99 -3.27
CA ILE A 229 15.58 -11.29 -1.96
C ILE A 229 16.22 -12.70 -1.92
N SER A 230 17.32 -12.83 -1.19
CA SER A 230 18.01 -14.11 -0.98
C SER A 230 17.36 -14.92 0.15
N GLU A 231 17.66 -16.22 0.22
CA GLU A 231 17.24 -17.08 1.34
C GLU A 231 17.85 -16.64 2.67
N ARG A 232 19.12 -16.20 2.63
CA ARG A 232 19.79 -15.63 3.80
C ARG A 232 19.06 -14.39 4.31
N ASP A 233 18.69 -13.47 3.41
CA ASP A 233 17.94 -12.26 3.76
C ASP A 233 16.59 -12.60 4.37
N ALA A 234 15.87 -13.55 3.77
CA ALA A 234 14.60 -14.02 4.29
C ALA A 234 14.73 -14.55 5.73
N VAL A 235 15.77 -15.36 6.00
CA VAL A 235 16.05 -15.87 7.35
C VAL A 235 16.43 -14.74 8.32
N LEU A 236 17.25 -13.77 7.91
CA LEU A 236 17.63 -12.64 8.76
C LEU A 236 16.42 -11.78 9.12
N LEU A 237 15.55 -11.48 8.16
CA LEU A 237 14.33 -10.73 8.38
C LEU A 237 13.37 -11.47 9.32
N LEU A 238 13.18 -12.78 9.15
CA LEU A 238 12.36 -13.56 10.07
C LEU A 238 12.95 -13.67 11.48
N LYS A 239 14.29 -13.76 11.61
CA LYS A 239 14.96 -13.69 12.91
C LYS A 239 14.70 -12.34 13.60
N PHE A 240 14.74 -11.25 12.83
CA PHE A 240 14.40 -9.92 13.32
C PHE A 240 12.95 -9.87 13.82
N LEU A 241 11.98 -10.38 13.04
CA LEU A 241 10.58 -10.48 13.50
C LEU A 241 10.44 -11.31 14.77
N LYS A 242 11.04 -12.50 14.80
CA LYS A 242 10.94 -13.43 15.93
C LYS A 242 11.53 -12.86 17.21
N LYS A 243 12.65 -12.14 17.11
CA LYS A 243 13.30 -11.50 18.27
C LYS A 243 12.37 -10.52 18.99
N HIS A 244 11.58 -9.78 18.22
CA HIS A 244 10.71 -8.72 18.75
C HIS A 244 9.26 -9.17 18.95
N GLN A 245 8.94 -10.42 18.59
CA GLN A 245 7.63 -11.03 18.81
C GLN A 245 7.35 -11.15 20.32
N SER A 246 6.08 -10.97 20.69
CA SER A 246 5.59 -10.94 22.07
C SER A 246 6.10 -9.77 22.92
N GLY A 247 6.73 -8.77 22.30
CA GLY A 247 7.10 -7.54 22.99
C GLY A 247 5.89 -6.62 23.25
N THR A 248 6.14 -5.55 24.00
CA THR A 248 5.17 -4.49 24.26
C THR A 248 5.78 -3.14 23.94
N GLU A 249 4.93 -2.15 23.70
CA GLU A 249 5.34 -0.79 23.39
C GLU A 249 5.40 0.06 24.65
N SER A 250 6.28 1.07 24.65
CA SER A 250 6.32 2.03 25.74
C SER A 250 5.08 2.92 25.72
N VAL A 251 4.62 3.33 26.91
CA VAL A 251 3.52 4.31 27.06
C VAL A 251 3.86 5.64 26.37
N ALA A 252 5.14 6.02 26.36
CA ALA A 252 5.61 7.22 25.69
C ALA A 252 5.40 7.15 24.18
N LEU A 253 5.75 6.01 23.55
CA LEU A 253 5.52 5.81 22.12
C LEU A 253 4.03 5.77 21.80
N GLN A 254 3.23 5.05 22.59
CA GLN A 254 1.77 4.93 22.37
C GLN A 254 1.05 6.28 22.31
N ARG A 255 1.55 7.29 23.04
CA ARG A 255 0.98 8.65 23.03
C ARG A 255 1.26 9.43 21.75
N LEU A 256 2.31 9.06 21.01
CA LEU A 256 2.69 9.73 19.75
C LEU A 256 2.08 9.07 18.52
N VAL A 257 1.52 7.88 18.70
CA VAL A 257 0.98 7.09 17.60
C VAL A 257 -0.36 7.66 17.21
N ASP A 258 -0.51 7.88 15.91
CA ASP A 258 -1.70 8.49 15.35
C ASP A 258 -2.16 7.68 14.15
N ASP A 259 -3.37 7.15 14.25
CA ASP A 259 -3.99 6.25 13.28
C ASP A 259 -4.88 6.99 12.28
N ARG A 260 -4.73 8.31 12.16
CA ARG A 260 -5.49 9.12 11.20
C ARG A 260 -5.38 8.56 9.77
N PRO A 261 -6.48 8.58 9.00
CA PRO A 261 -6.45 8.16 7.61
C PRO A 261 -5.60 9.12 6.78
N LEU A 262 -5.05 8.60 5.68
CA LEU A 262 -4.28 9.40 4.72
C LEU A 262 -5.11 10.56 4.19
N ASN A 263 -4.51 11.75 4.16
CA ASN A 263 -5.15 12.95 3.63
C ASN A 263 -4.89 13.13 2.14
N PHE A 264 -5.71 12.51 1.30
CA PHE A 264 -5.56 12.60 -0.17
C PHE A 264 -5.87 13.99 -0.76
N ALA A 265 -6.37 14.94 0.03
CA ALA A 265 -6.63 16.31 -0.43
C ALA A 265 -5.34 17.14 -0.59
N ILE A 266 -4.24 16.72 0.04
CA ILE A 266 -2.94 17.41 0.00
C ILE A 266 -1.86 16.54 -0.63
N ALA A 267 -0.76 17.16 -1.05
CA ALA A 267 0.37 16.43 -1.60
C ALA A 267 1.03 15.55 -0.51
N PRO A 268 1.58 14.37 -0.85
CA PRO A 268 2.20 13.48 0.13
C PRO A 268 3.30 14.14 0.96
N TYR A 269 4.05 15.08 0.36
CA TYR A 269 5.14 15.76 1.05
C TYR A 269 4.64 16.79 2.07
N GLU A 270 3.50 17.45 1.80
CA GLU A 270 2.86 18.39 2.72
C GLU A 270 2.37 17.64 3.97
N GLU A 271 1.70 16.51 3.75
CA GLU A 271 1.28 15.62 4.83
C GLU A 271 2.48 15.17 5.67
N GLY A 272 3.58 14.73 5.04
CA GLY A 272 4.79 14.33 5.74
C GLY A 272 5.41 15.47 6.57
N TYR A 273 5.34 16.71 6.09
CA TYR A 273 5.84 17.88 6.83
C TYR A 273 4.98 18.21 8.04
N GLU A 274 3.66 18.19 7.90
CA GLU A 274 2.74 18.39 9.03
C GLU A 274 2.98 17.33 10.12
N LEU A 275 3.07 16.05 9.74
CA LEU A 275 3.36 14.96 10.67
C LEU A 275 4.70 15.13 11.39
N ALA A 276 5.73 15.61 10.68
CA ALA A 276 7.05 15.86 11.27
C ALA A 276 7.03 17.04 12.25
N GLU A 277 6.27 18.09 11.96
CA GLU A 277 6.11 19.23 12.87
C GLU A 277 5.42 18.81 14.17
N TYR A 278 4.32 18.03 14.09
CA TYR A 278 3.66 17.45 15.26
C TYR A 278 4.61 16.56 16.07
N ALA A 279 5.31 15.63 15.42
CA ALA A 279 6.25 14.74 16.10
C ALA A 279 7.40 15.51 16.79
N ARG A 280 7.87 16.61 16.21
CA ARG A 280 8.88 17.47 16.85
C ARG A 280 8.33 18.20 18.06
N GLU A 281 7.12 18.73 17.98
CA GLU A 281 6.44 19.40 19.08
C GLU A 281 6.25 18.44 20.27
N ASP A 282 5.69 17.26 20.02
CA ASP A 282 5.44 16.26 21.06
C ASP A 282 6.74 15.74 21.72
N LEU A 283 7.82 15.65 20.94
CA LEU A 283 9.15 15.28 21.43
C LEU A 283 9.94 16.45 22.01
N ASN A 284 9.34 17.64 22.10
CA ASN A 284 9.97 18.87 22.58
C ASN A 284 11.28 19.22 21.85
N ILE A 285 11.31 19.00 20.53
CA ILE A 285 12.45 19.29 19.66
C ILE A 285 12.27 20.70 19.07
N SER A 286 13.04 21.66 19.58
CA SER A 286 13.00 23.05 19.11
C SER A 286 13.15 23.18 17.60
N ASN A 287 12.33 24.02 16.97
CA ASN A 287 12.44 24.35 15.55
C ASN A 287 13.75 25.04 15.19
N ALA A 288 14.46 25.64 16.16
CA ALA A 288 15.77 26.25 15.92
C ALA A 288 16.90 25.21 15.80
N ASN A 289 16.69 23.97 16.23
CA ASN A 289 17.72 22.93 16.19
C ASN A 289 18.00 22.53 14.74
N SER A 290 19.26 22.69 14.33
CA SER A 290 19.74 22.33 12.98
C SER A 290 19.93 20.84 12.78
N SER A 291 19.97 20.04 13.86
CA SER A 291 20.08 18.59 13.79
C SER A 291 19.28 17.90 14.89
N VAL A 292 18.85 16.67 14.60
CA VAL A 292 18.12 15.81 15.55
C VAL A 292 18.89 14.51 15.77
N ASN A 293 19.16 14.18 17.03
CA ASN A 293 19.73 12.89 17.39
C ASN A 293 18.63 11.82 17.38
N VAL A 294 18.29 11.31 16.20
CA VAL A 294 17.21 10.34 15.99
C VAL A 294 17.39 9.07 16.83
N LYS A 295 18.62 8.54 16.92
CA LYS A 295 18.94 7.36 17.74
C LYS A 295 18.60 7.58 19.22
N SER A 296 18.88 8.76 19.75
CA SER A 296 18.53 9.08 21.13
C SER A 296 17.02 9.21 21.34
N GLN A 297 16.27 9.71 20.36
CA GLN A 297 14.82 9.82 20.47
C GLN A 297 14.16 8.44 20.41
N LEU A 298 14.55 7.62 19.43
CA LEU A 298 14.10 6.23 19.30
C LEU A 298 14.33 5.42 20.58
N ARG A 299 15.54 5.48 21.14
CA ARG A 299 15.86 4.80 22.40
C ARG A 299 15.00 5.26 23.57
N LYS A 300 14.71 6.57 23.68
CA LYS A 300 13.83 7.11 24.74
C LYS A 300 12.40 6.59 24.62
N LEU A 301 11.95 6.32 23.40
CA LEU A 301 10.63 5.78 23.10
C LEU A 301 10.58 4.25 23.20
N GLY A 302 11.70 3.58 23.51
CA GLY A 302 11.78 2.13 23.55
C GLY A 302 11.72 1.49 22.16
N VAL A 303 12.17 2.20 21.12
CA VAL A 303 12.34 1.66 19.77
C VAL A 303 13.76 1.14 19.62
N ASP A 304 13.91 -0.16 19.42
CA ASP A 304 15.20 -0.80 19.18
C ASP A 304 15.69 -0.51 17.75
N VAL A 305 17.00 -0.42 17.56
CA VAL A 305 17.59 -0.18 16.23
C VAL A 305 18.72 -1.17 15.98
N GLU A 306 18.60 -1.93 14.89
CA GLU A 306 19.59 -2.91 14.45
C GLU A 306 20.14 -2.53 13.07
N GLU A 307 21.46 -2.45 12.96
CA GLU A 307 22.14 -2.28 11.67
C GLU A 307 22.55 -3.67 11.18
N ILE A 308 21.90 -4.16 10.11
CA ILE A 308 22.09 -5.52 9.57
C ILE A 308 22.54 -5.41 8.12
N GLU A 309 23.50 -6.25 7.73
CA GLU A 309 23.93 -6.39 6.33
C GLU A 309 23.06 -7.46 5.65
N LEU A 310 22.25 -7.03 4.68
CA LEU A 310 21.49 -7.93 3.79
C LEU A 310 22.27 -8.15 2.49
N ASP A 311 22.02 -9.24 1.78
CA ASP A 311 22.60 -9.49 0.46
C ASP A 311 22.01 -8.53 -0.60
N THR A 312 20.73 -8.16 -0.47
CA THR A 312 20.10 -7.15 -1.35
C THR A 312 20.39 -5.71 -0.93
N ASP A 313 20.50 -4.82 -1.90
CA ASP A 313 20.58 -3.36 -1.70
C ASP A 313 19.21 -2.66 -1.82
N SER A 314 18.20 -3.38 -2.30
CA SER A 314 16.85 -2.88 -2.62
C SER A 314 16.00 -2.56 -1.38
N ILE A 315 16.25 -3.26 -0.27
CA ILE A 315 15.63 -2.98 1.03
C ILE A 315 16.46 -1.89 1.70
N ARG A 316 15.84 -0.76 2.01
CA ARG A 316 16.52 0.33 2.70
C ARG A 316 16.45 0.13 4.22
N GLY A 317 15.28 -0.21 4.73
CA GLY A 317 15.01 -0.44 6.13
C GLY A 317 13.71 -1.22 6.32
N VAL A 318 13.50 -1.66 7.54
CA VAL A 318 12.26 -2.31 7.98
C VAL A 318 11.89 -1.75 9.32
N ALA A 319 10.62 -1.46 9.54
CA ALA A 319 10.12 -1.20 10.87
C ALA A 319 9.13 -2.27 11.34
N ILE A 320 9.06 -2.45 12.65
CA ILE A 320 8.07 -3.30 13.30
C ILE A 320 7.50 -2.56 14.50
N ALA A 321 6.18 -2.61 14.64
CA ALA A 321 5.42 -2.02 15.73
C ALA A 321 4.00 -2.61 15.69
N GLY A 322 3.23 -2.40 16.77
CA GLY A 322 1.86 -2.89 16.87
C GLY A 322 1.69 -4.07 17.82
N ALA A 323 0.50 -4.68 17.78
CA ALA A 323 0.10 -5.66 18.78
C ALA A 323 0.99 -6.91 18.75
N ASN A 324 1.55 -7.27 19.91
CA ASN A 324 2.48 -8.39 20.12
C ASN A 324 3.89 -8.18 19.52
N PHE A 325 4.31 -6.95 19.28
CA PHE A 325 5.70 -6.65 18.91
C PHE A 325 6.28 -5.55 19.79
N SER A 326 7.54 -5.70 20.19
CA SER A 326 8.33 -4.57 20.66
C SER A 326 8.73 -3.72 19.45
N PRO A 327 8.58 -2.38 19.48
CA PRO A 327 8.94 -1.52 18.37
C PRO A 327 10.42 -1.63 18.02
N ALA A 328 10.74 -1.82 16.74
CA ALA A 328 12.13 -1.86 16.29
C ALA A 328 12.30 -1.42 14.84
N ILE A 329 13.51 -1.02 14.49
CA ILE A 329 13.94 -0.62 13.16
C ILE A 329 15.18 -1.42 12.76
N LEU A 330 15.13 -2.07 11.60
CA LEU A 330 16.28 -2.64 10.92
C LEU A 330 16.77 -1.65 9.86
N VAL A 331 18.05 -1.31 9.89
CA VAL A 331 18.71 -0.48 8.87
C VAL A 331 19.65 -1.37 8.05
N ASN A 332 19.36 -1.52 6.75
CA ASN A 332 20.18 -2.34 5.87
C ASN A 332 21.48 -1.63 5.48
N THR A 333 22.62 -2.06 5.99
CA THR A 333 23.93 -1.43 5.70
C THR A 333 24.44 -1.68 4.27
N SER A 334 23.87 -2.67 3.57
CA SER A 334 24.17 -2.94 2.16
C SER A 334 23.55 -1.94 1.20
N SER A 335 22.43 -1.31 1.58
CA SER A 335 21.72 -0.33 0.75
C SER A 335 22.61 0.88 0.42
N SER A 336 22.52 1.36 -0.83
CA SER A 336 23.22 2.56 -1.30
C SER A 336 22.86 3.80 -0.48
N PHE A 337 21.64 3.86 0.06
CA PHE A 337 21.15 4.94 0.91
C PHE A 337 21.74 4.94 2.33
N ASN A 338 22.37 3.85 2.77
CA ASN A 338 22.84 3.67 4.16
C ASN A 338 24.36 3.62 4.29
N LYS A 339 25.11 3.90 3.22
CA LYS A 339 26.58 3.91 3.22
C LYS A 339 27.16 5.01 4.13
N THR A 340 26.45 6.13 4.27
CA THR A 340 26.87 7.25 5.13
C THR A 340 26.08 7.30 6.44
N ALA A 341 26.63 7.99 7.45
CA ALA A 341 25.93 8.19 8.72
C ALA A 341 24.65 9.02 8.55
N GLN A 342 24.66 10.04 7.69
CA GLN A 342 23.47 10.83 7.34
C GLN A 342 22.39 9.96 6.69
N GLY A 343 22.82 9.06 5.78
CA GLY A 343 21.93 8.11 5.13
C GLY A 343 21.19 7.21 6.11
N ARG A 344 21.93 6.61 7.06
CA ARG A 344 21.36 5.77 8.13
C ARG A 344 20.43 6.57 9.04
N LYS A 345 20.77 7.81 9.40
CA LYS A 345 19.88 8.69 10.19
C LYS A 345 18.58 8.98 9.47
N PHE A 346 18.64 9.27 8.17
CA PHE A 346 17.45 9.47 7.35
C PHE A 346 16.59 8.22 7.32
N THR A 347 17.18 7.04 7.11
CA THR A 347 16.45 5.77 7.15
C THR A 347 15.77 5.57 8.50
N MET A 348 16.46 5.81 9.62
CA MET A 348 15.84 5.72 10.94
C MET A 348 14.66 6.69 11.11
N ALA A 349 14.77 7.93 10.63
CA ALA A 349 13.67 8.90 10.70
C ALA A 349 12.50 8.52 9.77
N HIS A 350 12.80 7.94 8.61
CA HIS A 350 11.81 7.43 7.67
C HIS A 350 11.02 6.26 8.28
N GLU A 351 11.73 5.25 8.78
CA GLU A 351 11.11 4.10 9.45
C GLU A 351 10.35 4.52 10.73
N PHE A 352 10.81 5.57 11.41
CA PHE A 352 10.08 6.14 12.54
C PHE A 352 8.73 6.74 12.12
N CYS A 353 8.62 7.34 10.92
CA CYS A 353 7.34 7.78 10.37
C CYS A 353 6.34 6.61 10.32
N HIS A 354 6.79 5.45 9.84
CA HIS A 354 5.93 4.28 9.71
C HIS A 354 5.50 3.75 11.08
N ILE A 355 6.41 3.74 12.05
CA ILE A 355 6.10 3.39 13.43
C ILE A 355 5.06 4.35 14.01
N LEU A 356 5.05 5.63 13.68
CA LEU A 356 4.08 6.57 14.26
C LEU A 356 2.73 6.56 13.54
N PHE A 357 2.73 6.47 12.20
CA PHE A 357 1.58 6.88 11.38
C PHE A 357 1.09 5.85 10.35
N ASP A 358 1.71 4.66 10.25
CA ASP A 358 1.35 3.65 9.25
C ASP A 358 0.91 2.30 9.85
N ARG A 359 0.62 2.26 11.16
CA ARG A 359 0.25 1.02 11.87
C ARG A 359 -1.08 0.43 11.45
N THR A 360 -2.00 1.22 10.90
CA THR A 360 -3.35 0.77 10.51
C THR A 360 -3.35 -0.16 9.30
N ARG A 361 -2.40 0.03 8.37
CA ARG A 361 -2.29 -0.78 7.15
C ARG A 361 -1.80 -2.20 7.39
N ALA A 362 -1.20 -2.46 8.54
CA ALA A 362 -0.71 -3.77 8.94
C ALA A 362 -0.60 -3.78 10.47
N ARG A 363 -1.72 -4.06 11.16
CA ARG A 363 -1.91 -3.95 12.64
C ARG A 363 -0.83 -4.63 13.52
N LYS A 364 0.14 -5.31 12.91
CA LYS A 364 1.21 -6.11 13.53
C LYS A 364 2.59 -5.94 12.88
N LEU A 365 2.76 -5.22 11.76
CA LEU A 365 4.06 -5.08 11.08
C LEU A 365 4.19 -3.73 10.38
N SER A 366 5.27 -3.01 10.67
CA SER A 366 5.48 -1.63 10.28
C SER A 366 6.39 -1.53 9.05
N HIS A 367 5.94 -2.03 7.89
CA HIS A 367 6.48 -1.60 6.59
C HIS A 367 7.90 -2.09 6.25
N VAL A 368 8.11 -2.48 4.99
CA VAL A 368 9.44 -2.64 4.42
C VAL A 368 9.62 -1.53 3.40
N SER A 369 10.59 -0.64 3.60
CA SER A 369 10.81 0.45 2.64
C SER A 369 11.42 -0.10 1.35
N GLY A 370 10.74 0.16 0.23
CA GLY A 370 11.11 -0.34 -1.09
C GLY A 370 10.15 0.08 -2.21
N ALA A 371 10.43 -0.36 -3.44
CA ALA A 371 9.65 0.00 -4.63
C ALA A 371 8.20 -0.55 -4.66
N TRP A 372 7.83 -1.36 -3.66
CA TRP A 372 6.62 -2.19 -3.65
C TRP A 372 5.53 -1.65 -2.71
N THR A 373 5.86 -0.64 -1.90
CA THR A 373 4.88 0.03 -1.06
C THR A 373 4.17 1.14 -1.83
N THR A 374 3.00 1.57 -1.35
CA THR A 374 2.25 2.64 -2.05
C THR A 374 3.11 3.90 -2.12
N ALA A 375 3.34 4.40 -3.34
CA ALA A 375 4.24 5.52 -3.58
C ALA A 375 3.89 6.79 -2.75
N ARG A 376 2.62 6.98 -2.40
CA ARG A 376 2.19 8.09 -1.52
C ARG A 376 2.78 7.96 -0.11
N VAL A 377 2.68 6.78 0.52
CA VAL A 377 3.19 6.56 1.88
C VAL A 377 4.70 6.70 1.93
N GLU A 378 5.41 6.15 0.95
CA GLU A 378 6.87 6.29 0.82
C GLU A 378 7.30 7.76 0.63
N LYS A 379 6.61 8.50 -0.24
CA LYS A 379 6.86 9.94 -0.44
C LYS A 379 6.57 10.74 0.84
N ARG A 380 5.50 10.40 1.56
CA ARG A 380 5.14 11.00 2.85
C ARG A 380 6.22 10.74 3.91
N ALA A 381 6.68 9.50 4.06
CA ALA A 381 7.73 9.14 5.02
C ALA A 381 9.09 9.77 4.68
N ASN A 382 9.43 9.89 3.40
CA ASN A 382 10.61 10.64 2.97
C ASN A 382 10.53 12.14 3.33
N ALA A 383 9.37 12.76 3.10
CA ALA A 383 9.16 14.15 3.47
C ALA A 383 9.17 14.34 5.00
N PHE A 384 8.55 13.43 5.74
CA PHE A 384 8.62 13.38 7.20
C PHE A 384 10.07 13.33 7.67
N ALA A 385 10.88 12.40 7.16
CA ALA A 385 12.27 12.26 7.56
C ALA A 385 13.09 13.54 7.30
N ALA A 386 12.89 14.18 6.15
CA ALA A 386 13.58 15.43 5.81
C ALA A 386 13.23 16.56 6.80
N MET A 387 11.94 16.82 7.02
CA MET A 387 11.47 17.88 7.92
C MET A 387 11.76 17.58 9.39
N PHE A 388 11.66 16.30 9.79
CA PHE A 388 11.93 15.85 11.15
C PHE A 388 13.41 16.05 11.50
N LEU A 389 14.33 15.77 10.57
CA LEU A 389 15.77 15.97 10.79
C LEU A 389 16.18 17.44 10.68
N ALA A 390 15.66 18.16 9.67
CA ALA A 390 15.97 19.55 9.41
C ALA A 390 14.67 20.36 9.30
N SER A 391 14.33 21.13 10.34
CA SER A 391 13.08 21.91 10.32
C SER A 391 13.11 22.98 9.22
N ARG A 392 11.92 23.44 8.80
CA ARG A 392 11.78 24.61 7.91
C ARG A 392 12.60 25.81 8.37
N THR A 393 12.65 26.06 9.69
CA THR A 393 13.40 27.19 10.27
C THR A 393 14.90 26.98 10.15
N ALA A 394 15.40 25.77 10.43
CA ALA A 394 16.80 25.44 10.29
C ALA A 394 17.27 25.54 8.83
N VAL A 395 16.50 24.96 7.90
CA VAL A 395 16.79 25.01 6.46
C VAL A 395 16.86 26.46 5.98
N LYS A 396 15.82 27.28 6.26
CA LYS A 396 15.80 28.68 5.85
C LYS A 396 16.95 29.52 6.40
N ARG A 397 17.37 29.28 7.65
CA ARG A 397 18.51 30.01 8.25
C ARG A 397 19.86 29.64 7.63
N SER A 398 20.00 28.39 7.19
CA SER A 398 21.22 27.86 6.59
C SER A 398 21.30 28.07 5.07
N PHE A 399 20.18 28.44 4.42
CA PHE A 399 20.10 28.61 2.98
C PHE A 399 20.74 29.94 2.55
N SER A 400 21.77 29.87 1.71
CA SER A 400 22.47 31.05 1.18
C SER A 400 22.25 31.25 -0.32
N ASP A 401 22.48 30.21 -1.11
CA ASP A 401 22.43 30.22 -2.57
C ASP A 401 22.23 28.79 -3.11
N THR A 402 22.13 28.66 -4.44
CA THR A 402 21.81 27.39 -5.12
C THR A 402 23.01 26.73 -5.79
N SER A 403 24.25 27.15 -5.50
CA SER A 403 25.45 26.46 -5.99
C SER A 403 25.58 25.07 -5.38
N VAL A 404 26.17 24.14 -6.13
CA VAL A 404 26.35 22.75 -5.68
C VAL A 404 27.19 22.70 -4.39
N GLU A 405 28.22 23.53 -4.29
CA GLU A 405 29.11 23.65 -3.15
C GLU A 405 28.38 24.20 -1.91
N ALA A 406 27.56 25.24 -2.07
CA ALA A 406 26.77 25.79 -0.98
C ALA A 406 25.74 24.79 -0.46
N VAL A 407 25.02 24.10 -1.37
CA VAL A 407 24.03 23.09 -0.98
C VAL A 407 24.70 21.89 -0.30
N LYS A 408 25.88 21.45 -0.74
CA LYS A 408 26.66 20.41 -0.04
C LYS A 408 27.05 20.85 1.38
N LYS A 409 27.59 22.07 1.53
CA LYS A 409 27.95 22.62 2.84
C LYS A 409 26.72 22.76 3.75
N GLN A 410 25.59 23.18 3.20
CA GLN A 410 24.33 23.27 3.93
C GLN A 410 23.84 21.89 4.38
N ALA A 411 23.95 20.87 3.52
CA ALA A 411 23.59 19.49 3.86
C ALA A 411 24.45 18.96 5.02
N GLU A 412 25.76 19.25 5.02
CA GLU A 412 26.65 18.92 6.13
C GLU A 412 26.26 19.64 7.43
N MET A 413 25.96 20.93 7.37
CA MET A 413 25.53 21.72 8.54
C MET A 413 24.23 21.22 9.16
N LEU A 414 23.30 20.75 8.33
CA LEU A 414 22.02 20.18 8.74
C LEU A 414 22.09 18.68 9.04
N ASP A 415 23.25 18.05 8.85
CA ASP A 415 23.45 16.60 9.02
C ASP A 415 22.46 15.77 8.17
N LEU A 416 22.16 16.26 6.97
CA LEU A 416 21.23 15.69 5.99
C LEU A 416 21.99 15.24 4.73
N GLY A 417 21.49 14.23 4.02
CA GLY A 417 22.05 13.84 2.72
C GLY A 417 21.81 14.92 1.66
N TYR A 418 22.77 15.12 0.75
CA TYR A 418 22.67 16.13 -0.33
C TYR A 418 21.37 16.04 -1.13
N THR A 419 21.04 14.86 -1.68
CA THR A 419 19.81 14.65 -2.45
C THR A 419 18.56 14.94 -1.62
N ALA A 420 18.54 14.51 -0.36
CA ALA A 420 17.43 14.78 0.55
C ALA A 420 17.25 16.28 0.80
N LEU A 421 18.34 17.04 0.95
CA LEU A 421 18.27 18.50 1.07
C LEU A 421 17.74 19.15 -0.21
N VAL A 422 18.18 18.72 -1.40
CA VAL A 422 17.68 19.26 -2.68
C VAL A 422 16.17 19.11 -2.79
N GLU A 423 15.63 17.92 -2.48
CA GLU A 423 14.18 17.70 -2.42
C GLU A 423 13.50 18.57 -1.37
N HIS A 424 14.13 18.73 -0.22
CA HIS A 424 13.58 19.53 0.86
C HIS A 424 13.51 21.02 0.50
N LEU A 425 14.54 21.56 -0.14
CA LEU A 425 14.58 22.94 -0.63
C LEU A 425 13.47 23.19 -1.66
N PHE A 426 13.28 22.25 -2.59
CA PHE A 426 12.23 22.34 -3.62
C PHE A 426 10.83 22.33 -2.99
N ASN A 427 10.56 21.36 -2.11
CA ASN A 427 9.27 21.25 -1.42
C ASN A 427 8.98 22.45 -0.50
N LEU A 428 10.01 23.16 -0.01
CA LEU A 428 9.87 24.40 0.77
C LEU A 428 9.71 25.66 -0.10
N GLY A 429 9.79 25.53 -1.43
CA GLY A 429 9.72 26.65 -2.37
C GLY A 429 10.96 27.55 -2.33
N LEU A 430 12.10 27.05 -1.85
CA LEU A 430 13.37 27.81 -1.82
C LEU A 430 14.14 27.72 -3.14
N ILE A 431 13.83 26.71 -3.95
CA ILE A 431 14.34 26.54 -5.31
C ILE A 431 13.19 26.12 -6.23
N GLY A 432 13.25 26.51 -7.49
CA GLY A 432 12.35 26.08 -8.55
C GLY A 432 12.76 24.75 -9.19
N GLU A 433 11.95 24.30 -10.14
CA GLU A 433 12.13 23.01 -10.84
C GLU A 433 13.47 22.96 -11.61
N ALA A 434 13.81 24.02 -12.35
CA ALA A 434 15.06 24.09 -13.10
C ALA A 434 16.31 23.97 -12.22
N GLU A 435 16.29 24.56 -11.02
CA GLU A 435 17.41 24.50 -10.08
C GLU A 435 17.51 23.13 -9.43
N ARG A 436 16.38 22.52 -9.08
CA ARG A 436 16.32 21.14 -8.58
C ARG A 436 16.91 20.17 -9.60
N ASP A 437 16.53 20.29 -10.87
CA ASP A 437 17.04 19.42 -11.94
C ASP A 437 18.53 19.62 -12.17
N ARG A 438 19.01 20.87 -12.16
CA ARG A 438 20.44 21.18 -12.21
C ARG A 438 21.21 20.56 -11.03
N LEU A 439 20.67 20.64 -9.82
CA LEU A 439 21.30 20.10 -8.61
C LEU A 439 21.27 18.56 -8.54
N ARG A 440 20.33 17.93 -9.25
CA ARG A 440 20.22 16.46 -9.39
C ARG A 440 21.11 15.90 -10.48
N ALA A 441 21.44 16.69 -11.50
CA ALA A 441 22.28 16.24 -12.59
C ALA A 441 23.60 15.68 -12.02
N PRO A 442 24.05 14.49 -12.44
CA PRO A 442 25.35 13.99 -12.04
C PRO A 442 26.38 15.04 -12.45
N ALA A 443 27.31 15.36 -11.53
CA ALA A 443 28.40 16.26 -11.85
C ALA A 443 29.09 15.73 -13.11
N VAL A 444 29.01 16.49 -14.20
CA VAL A 444 29.79 16.21 -15.41
C VAL A 444 31.24 16.50 -15.02
N GLY A 445 31.95 15.46 -14.61
CA GLY A 445 33.31 15.53 -14.09
C GLY A 445 34.04 14.23 -14.34
#